data_AF-A0A9W7Y947-F1
#
_entry.id   AF-A0A9W7Y947-F1
#
_cell.length_a   1.000
_cell.length_b   1.000
_cell.length_c   1.000
_cell.angle_alpha   90.00
_cell.angle_beta   90.00
_cell.angle_gamma   90.00
#
_symmetry.space_group_name_H-M   'P 1'
#
loop_
_entity.id
_entity.type
_entity.pdbx_description
1 polymer ?
#
loop_
_entity_poly.entity_id
_entity_poly.type
_entity_poly.pdbx_seq_one_letter_code
_entity_poly.pdbx_strand_id
1 'polypeptide(L)'
;MNSSATEYGPLIARAVGVVLASGLISMPDLDIPSLERCIGDISALLSQAGDVGKRDFEYAMHTYIFDLTQKVPTDAAPMAAQDMATDGSEALCQIIAAVDIAMHYSDIGLTDASFAFTLLEETMDMVSVGAASEIFAHVERRAAILRRGITATGGKGVIMLKMCNSLLRRIPHSTRSEFAGRVQIFVANSFPLSERSGVNLRGDFDRSNLPQLAEDVGGEDEGVYRAFWSLQEYFASPQLLTATEGSGDSGGFAGFAKAASLAMDEFRKTTTSKSLSLAVNPTGSETLKHLTLPALLRMQFGDPQFKCQVLLQLLIFIKYVLSMSGSRLQTLRETATNKFAVNELALSDKDQSTLNDLRKRAGALIVSAANDRGVFSRTAQFIIYNEVNWSKWKAGSCKPFELPPADGLVDEMQAAAREFLAVQGIEFPANTAHAMGTKRLDELWQIKVGPQDLRGLGNEVRGIDLLAAMNRLDIYCREDSDYELLTASEQVRADLLQWRALRSAIQDNMFRKVNPSSKSLAALREEVFAQNMSENHTEVENTPMEVEG
;
A
#
# COMPACT_ATOMS: atom_id res chain seq x y z
N MET A 1 -53.32 -13.29 -1.86
CA MET A 1 -51.92 -12.85 -1.86
C MET A 1 -51.90 -11.37 -2.19
N ASN A 2 -51.13 -10.58 -1.42
CA ASN A 2 -50.75 -9.18 -1.63
C ASN A 2 -51.67 -8.07 -1.07
N SER A 3 -51.77 -7.94 0.26
CA SER A 3 -51.94 -6.60 0.89
C SER A 3 -50.70 -6.18 1.70
N SER A 4 -49.99 -7.14 2.31
CA SER A 4 -48.75 -6.95 3.08
C SER A 4 -47.53 -6.60 2.22
N ALA A 5 -47.31 -7.28 1.08
CA ALA A 5 -46.18 -6.99 0.19
C ALA A 5 -46.22 -5.54 -0.37
N THR A 6 -47.43 -5.00 -0.59
CA THR A 6 -47.66 -3.62 -1.01
C THR A 6 -47.37 -2.59 0.10
N GLU A 7 -47.42 -2.98 1.37
CA GLU A 7 -47.14 -2.10 2.50
C GLU A 7 -45.63 -1.92 2.74
N TYR A 8 -44.82 -2.95 2.47
CA TYR A 8 -43.38 -2.90 2.70
C TYR A 8 -42.61 -2.02 1.70
N GLY A 9 -43.03 -1.97 0.43
CA GLY A 9 -42.32 -1.21 -0.62
C GLY A 9 -42.06 0.26 -0.26
N PRO A 10 -43.08 1.06 0.11
CA PRO A 10 -42.89 2.45 0.53
C PRO A 10 -42.03 2.59 1.80
N LEU A 11 -42.14 1.65 2.73
CA LEU A 11 -41.35 1.65 3.96
C LEU A 11 -39.87 1.38 3.69
N ILE A 12 -39.57 0.42 2.83
CA ILE A 12 -38.21 0.10 2.37
C ILE A 12 -37.58 1.33 1.71
N ALA A 13 -38.29 1.96 0.76
CA ALA A 13 -37.80 3.16 0.08
C ALA A 13 -37.49 4.30 1.06
N ARG A 14 -38.37 4.52 2.06
CA ARG A 14 -38.14 5.51 3.11
C ARG A 14 -36.93 5.17 3.97
N ALA A 15 -36.83 3.92 4.45
CA ALA A 15 -35.71 3.47 5.28
C ALA A 15 -34.37 3.61 4.56
N VAL A 16 -34.30 3.18 3.29
CA VAL A 16 -33.11 3.35 2.44
C VAL A 16 -32.74 4.83 2.31
N GLY A 17 -33.71 5.72 2.06
CA GLY A 17 -33.45 7.16 2.00
C GLY A 17 -32.87 7.75 3.29
N VAL A 18 -33.36 7.31 4.45
CA VAL A 18 -32.85 7.75 5.77
C VAL A 18 -31.45 7.20 6.04
N VAL A 19 -31.17 5.94 5.68
CA VAL A 19 -29.84 5.33 5.80
C VAL A 19 -28.81 6.05 4.91
N LEU A 20 -29.22 6.48 3.72
CA LEU A 20 -28.37 7.29 2.85
C LEU A 20 -28.10 8.68 3.42
N ALA A 21 -29.15 9.37 3.89
CA ALA A 21 -29.02 10.70 4.46
C ALA A 21 -28.16 10.74 5.74
N SER A 22 -28.08 9.64 6.47
CA SER A 22 -27.25 9.51 7.68
C SER A 22 -25.78 9.16 7.40
N GLY A 23 -25.42 8.85 6.14
CA GLY A 23 -24.03 8.55 5.76
C GLY A 23 -23.51 7.19 6.24
N LEU A 24 -24.39 6.30 6.72
CA LEU A 24 -24.00 5.00 7.29
C LEU A 24 -23.27 4.09 6.28
N ILE A 25 -23.61 4.21 4.99
CA ILE A 25 -23.00 3.41 3.91
C ILE A 25 -21.51 3.72 3.69
N SER A 26 -21.03 4.89 4.14
CA SER A 26 -19.65 5.34 3.99
C SER A 26 -18.78 4.93 5.18
N MET A 27 -19.38 4.50 6.29
CA MET A 27 -18.67 4.03 7.47
C MET A 27 -17.97 2.69 7.19
N PRO A 28 -16.79 2.44 7.78
CA PRO A 28 -16.07 1.17 7.58
C PRO A 28 -16.84 -0.01 8.16
N ASP A 29 -17.33 0.13 9.39
CA ASP A 29 -18.17 -0.84 10.07
C ASP A 29 -19.65 -0.41 10.04
N LEU A 30 -20.54 -1.38 10.16
CA LEU A 30 -21.98 -1.14 10.22
C LEU A 30 -22.34 -0.67 11.65
N ASP A 31 -22.70 0.60 11.80
CA ASP A 31 -23.17 1.16 13.07
C ASP A 31 -24.61 0.69 13.35
N ILE A 32 -24.72 -0.46 14.00
CA ILE A 32 -25.99 -1.14 14.29
C ILE A 32 -26.97 -0.21 15.05
N PRO A 33 -26.58 0.48 16.16
CA PRO A 33 -27.48 1.39 16.86
C PRO A 33 -28.10 2.49 15.98
N SER A 34 -27.31 3.08 15.09
CA SER A 34 -27.81 4.12 14.18
C SER A 34 -28.69 3.52 13.09
N LEU A 35 -28.31 2.36 12.55
CA LEU A 35 -29.12 1.62 11.58
C LEU A 35 -30.50 1.26 12.16
N GLU A 36 -30.55 0.72 13.38
CA GLU A 36 -31.78 0.34 14.09
C GLU A 36 -32.74 1.53 14.25
N ARG A 37 -32.21 2.74 14.50
CA ARG A 37 -33.03 3.97 14.54
C ARG A 37 -33.62 4.31 13.17
N CYS A 38 -32.89 4.08 12.09
CA CYS A 38 -33.37 4.34 10.72
C CYS A 38 -34.45 3.36 10.27
N ILE A 39 -34.40 2.11 10.75
CA ILE A 39 -35.28 1.02 10.30
C ILE A 39 -36.35 0.62 11.32
N GLY A 40 -36.49 1.36 12.42
CA GLY A 40 -37.36 1.00 13.56
C GLY A 40 -38.81 0.70 13.18
N ASP A 41 -39.36 1.41 12.20
CA ASP A 41 -40.73 1.19 11.70
C ASP A 41 -40.89 -0.19 11.06
N ILE A 42 -39.92 -0.61 10.24
CA ILE A 42 -39.90 -1.93 9.59
C ILE A 42 -39.65 -3.01 10.63
N SER A 43 -38.72 -2.78 11.56
CA SER A 43 -38.40 -3.73 12.64
C SER A 43 -39.62 -4.04 13.50
N ALA A 44 -40.43 -3.03 13.83
CA ALA A 44 -41.64 -3.20 14.62
C ALA A 44 -42.69 -4.05 13.90
N LEU A 45 -42.90 -3.81 12.59
CA LEU A 45 -43.81 -4.61 11.77
C LEU A 45 -43.33 -6.05 11.60
N LEU A 46 -42.05 -6.25 11.28
CA LEU A 46 -41.46 -7.58 11.11
C LEU A 46 -41.47 -8.41 12.41
N SER A 47 -41.32 -7.75 13.56
CA SER A 47 -41.38 -8.44 14.86
C SER A 47 -42.78 -8.95 15.20
N GLN A 48 -43.82 -8.32 14.67
CA GLN A 48 -45.22 -8.73 14.85
C GLN A 48 -45.72 -9.61 13.70
N ALA A 49 -44.97 -9.68 12.60
CA ALA A 49 -45.29 -10.49 11.44
C ALA A 49 -44.95 -11.98 11.67
N GLY A 50 -45.85 -12.87 11.24
CA GLY A 50 -45.53 -14.29 11.09
C GLY A 50 -44.64 -14.56 9.87
N ASP A 51 -44.28 -15.83 9.64
CA ASP A 51 -43.39 -16.25 8.55
C ASP A 51 -43.86 -15.84 7.14
N VAL A 52 -45.16 -15.61 6.96
CA VAL A 52 -45.71 -15.08 5.70
C VAL A 52 -45.31 -13.62 5.52
N GLY A 53 -45.46 -12.79 6.55
CA GLY A 53 -45.11 -11.37 6.47
C GLY A 53 -43.60 -11.13 6.36
N LYS A 54 -42.78 -12.00 6.94
CA LYS A 54 -41.31 -12.00 6.75
C LYS A 54 -40.95 -12.30 5.29
N ARG A 55 -41.57 -13.32 4.67
CA ARG A 55 -41.38 -13.63 3.25
C ARG A 55 -41.91 -12.54 2.32
N ASP A 56 -43.01 -11.89 2.69
CA ASP A 56 -43.54 -10.75 1.93
C ASP A 56 -42.56 -9.56 1.93
N PHE A 57 -41.87 -9.32 3.06
CA PHE A 57 -40.79 -8.33 3.14
C PHE A 57 -39.59 -8.71 2.27
N GLU A 58 -39.13 -9.96 2.33
CA GLU A 58 -38.05 -10.46 1.48
C GLU A 58 -38.39 -10.25 0.00
N TYR A 59 -39.60 -10.62 -0.41
CA TYR A 59 -40.10 -10.41 -1.77
C TYR A 59 -40.15 -8.92 -2.17
N ALA A 60 -40.60 -8.05 -1.27
CA ALA A 60 -40.64 -6.60 -1.51
C ALA A 60 -39.23 -6.01 -1.68
N MET A 61 -38.25 -6.49 -0.91
CA MET A 61 -36.83 -6.11 -1.04
C MET A 61 -36.23 -6.58 -2.37
N HIS A 62 -36.49 -7.81 -2.79
CA HIS A 62 -36.07 -8.32 -4.11
C HIS A 62 -36.65 -7.47 -5.25
N THR A 63 -37.94 -7.14 -5.18
CA THR A 63 -38.60 -6.27 -6.17
C THR A 63 -38.02 -4.86 -6.17
N TYR A 64 -37.78 -4.28 -4.99
CA TYR A 64 -37.18 -2.96 -4.85
C TYR A 64 -35.78 -2.91 -5.49
N ILE A 65 -34.92 -3.90 -5.19
CA ILE A 65 -33.58 -3.96 -5.79
C ILE A 65 -33.65 -4.20 -7.29
N PHE A 66 -34.55 -5.06 -7.77
CA PHE A 66 -34.75 -5.27 -9.20
C PHE A 66 -35.03 -3.94 -9.93
N ASP A 67 -35.97 -3.14 -9.41
CA ASP A 67 -36.28 -1.82 -9.98
C ASP A 67 -35.10 -0.85 -9.92
N LEU A 68 -34.24 -0.94 -8.90
CA LEU A 68 -33.02 -0.14 -8.81
C LEU A 68 -31.95 -0.60 -9.81
N THR A 69 -31.77 -1.90 -10.01
CA THR A 69 -30.78 -2.42 -10.97
C THR A 69 -31.08 -1.98 -12.40
N GLN A 70 -32.35 -1.79 -12.76
CA GLN A 70 -32.75 -1.22 -14.05
C GLN A 70 -32.29 0.23 -14.26
N LYS A 71 -32.04 0.96 -13.16
CA LYS A 71 -31.57 2.36 -13.17
C LYS A 71 -30.04 2.46 -13.11
N VAL A 72 -29.33 1.36 -12.84
CA VAL A 72 -27.86 1.35 -12.79
C VAL A 72 -27.30 1.38 -14.22
N PRO A 73 -26.45 2.35 -14.59
CA PRO A 73 -25.89 2.45 -15.93
C PRO A 73 -24.98 1.25 -16.24
N THR A 74 -25.10 0.76 -17.46
CA THR A 74 -24.35 -0.42 -17.96
C THR A 74 -22.85 -0.18 -18.09
N ASP A 75 -22.41 1.06 -18.34
CA ASP A 75 -21.00 1.44 -18.53
C ASP A 75 -20.44 2.23 -17.34
N ALA A 76 -20.52 1.69 -16.13
CA ALA A 76 -19.72 2.18 -15.01
C ALA A 76 -18.24 1.87 -15.27
N ALA A 77 -17.55 2.77 -15.97
CA ALA A 77 -16.09 2.87 -15.93
C ALA A 77 -15.63 3.04 -14.47
N PRO A 78 -14.41 2.60 -14.09
CA PRO A 78 -13.91 2.83 -12.74
C PRO A 78 -13.99 4.34 -12.46
N MET A 79 -14.80 4.72 -11.48
CA MET A 79 -15.05 6.11 -11.14
C MET A 79 -13.75 6.70 -10.59
N ALA A 80 -13.01 7.41 -11.44
CA ALA A 80 -12.09 8.43 -10.97
C ALA A 80 -12.92 9.41 -10.13
N ALA A 81 -12.42 9.73 -8.94
CA ALA A 81 -13.05 10.61 -7.99
C ALA A 81 -13.21 12.03 -8.57
N GLN A 82 -14.28 12.27 -9.33
CA GLN A 82 -14.83 13.57 -9.72
C GLN A 82 -16.00 13.30 -10.68
N ASP A 83 -17.21 13.19 -10.11
CA ASP A 83 -18.46 13.75 -10.67
C ASP A 83 -19.65 13.19 -9.88
N MET A 84 -20.09 13.98 -8.90
CA MET A 84 -21.34 13.75 -8.17
C MET A 84 -22.48 14.44 -8.92
N ALA A 85 -23.20 13.68 -9.75
CA ALA A 85 -24.62 13.90 -10.12
C ALA A 85 -25.00 13.06 -11.35
N THR A 86 -25.07 11.73 -11.20
CA THR A 86 -25.82 10.89 -12.15
C THR A 86 -26.75 9.99 -11.37
N ASP A 87 -28.00 9.85 -11.82
CA ASP A 87 -29.04 8.99 -11.21
C ASP A 87 -28.55 7.55 -10.97
N GLY A 88 -27.58 7.10 -11.76
CA GLY A 88 -26.92 5.80 -11.64
C GLY A 88 -26.07 5.61 -10.37
N SER A 89 -25.41 6.67 -9.89
CA SER A 89 -24.66 6.64 -8.64
C SER A 89 -25.60 6.54 -7.44
N GLU A 90 -26.75 7.19 -7.51
CA GLU A 90 -27.75 7.15 -6.44
C GLU A 90 -28.38 5.76 -6.32
N ALA A 91 -28.75 5.14 -7.44
CA ALA A 91 -29.30 3.78 -7.45
C ALA A 91 -28.31 2.76 -6.84
N LEU A 92 -27.01 2.90 -7.10
CA LEU A 92 -25.99 2.03 -6.52
C LEU A 92 -25.86 2.21 -5.01
N CYS A 93 -25.91 3.46 -4.52
CA CYS A 93 -25.96 3.75 -3.09
C CYS A 93 -27.22 3.17 -2.42
N GLN A 94 -28.38 3.28 -3.08
CA GLN A 94 -29.65 2.73 -2.59
C GLN A 94 -29.60 1.20 -2.49
N ILE A 95 -29.00 0.51 -3.47
CA ILE A 95 -28.75 -0.94 -3.43
C ILE A 95 -27.87 -1.29 -2.22
N ILE A 96 -26.77 -0.55 -2.01
CA ILE A 96 -25.85 -0.78 -0.88
C ILE A 96 -26.58 -0.62 0.46
N ALA A 97 -27.38 0.44 0.62
CA ALA A 97 -28.17 0.65 1.83
C ALA A 97 -29.20 -0.48 2.05
N ALA A 98 -29.86 -0.95 0.98
CA ALA A 98 -30.78 -2.09 1.05
C ALA A 98 -30.07 -3.39 1.49
N VAL A 99 -28.84 -3.62 1.03
CA VAL A 99 -28.01 -4.75 1.48
C VAL A 99 -27.65 -4.63 2.96
N ASP A 100 -27.23 -3.46 3.45
CA ASP A 100 -26.94 -3.23 4.87
C ASP A 100 -28.15 -3.55 5.77
N ILE A 101 -29.37 -3.17 5.33
CA ILE A 101 -30.63 -3.51 6.02
C ILE A 101 -30.88 -5.03 6.01
N ALA A 102 -30.77 -5.66 4.83
CA ALA A 102 -30.96 -7.11 4.69
C ALA A 102 -29.95 -7.90 5.55
N MET A 103 -28.70 -7.45 5.60
CA MET A 103 -27.66 -8.02 6.44
C MET A 103 -28.01 -7.98 7.91
N HIS A 104 -28.45 -6.83 8.43
CA HIS A 104 -28.84 -6.69 9.82
C HIS A 104 -30.02 -7.60 10.17
N TYR A 105 -31.07 -7.64 9.33
CA TYR A 105 -32.24 -8.49 9.56
C TYR A 105 -31.94 -9.99 9.46
N SER A 106 -31.02 -10.41 8.58
CA SER A 106 -30.51 -11.78 8.55
C SER A 106 -29.67 -12.14 9.78
N ASP A 107 -29.03 -11.17 10.43
CA ASP A 107 -28.20 -11.39 11.63
C ASP A 107 -29.06 -11.50 12.90
N ILE A 108 -30.11 -10.67 13.03
CA ILE A 108 -31.04 -10.72 14.17
C ILE A 108 -32.18 -11.75 14.02
N GLY A 109 -32.25 -12.46 12.89
CA GLY A 109 -33.22 -13.53 12.66
C GLY A 109 -34.65 -13.06 12.29
N LEU A 110 -34.79 -11.84 11.77
CA LEU A 110 -36.06 -11.35 11.24
C LEU A 110 -36.33 -11.82 9.80
N THR A 111 -35.30 -12.15 9.04
CA THR A 111 -35.36 -12.76 7.69
C THR A 111 -34.56 -14.06 7.66
N ASP A 112 -34.60 -14.81 6.55
CA ASP A 112 -33.75 -15.97 6.34
C ASP A 112 -32.26 -15.60 6.55
N ALA A 113 -31.51 -16.52 7.15
CA ALA A 113 -30.10 -16.31 7.46
C ALA A 113 -29.27 -16.02 6.19
N SER A 114 -29.68 -16.58 5.05
CA SER A 114 -29.00 -16.46 3.76
C SER A 114 -29.56 -15.34 2.89
N PHE A 115 -30.63 -14.67 3.32
CA PHE A 115 -31.34 -13.65 2.55
C PHE A 115 -30.42 -12.54 2.00
N ALA A 116 -29.54 -11.97 2.82
CA ALA A 116 -28.58 -10.95 2.35
C ALA A 116 -27.67 -11.46 1.21
N PHE A 117 -27.23 -12.72 1.26
CA PHE A 117 -26.43 -13.31 0.18
C PHE A 117 -27.26 -13.65 -1.05
N THR A 118 -28.52 -14.08 -0.90
CA THR A 118 -29.43 -14.31 -2.02
C THR A 118 -29.68 -13.00 -2.77
N LEU A 119 -29.93 -11.93 -2.02
CA LEU A 119 -30.15 -10.60 -2.56
C LEU A 119 -28.90 -10.08 -3.29
N LEU A 120 -27.71 -10.27 -2.71
CA LEU A 120 -26.44 -9.95 -3.35
C LEU A 120 -26.18 -10.80 -4.60
N GLU A 121 -26.46 -12.10 -4.59
CA GLU A 121 -26.32 -13.00 -5.75
C GLU A 121 -27.13 -12.47 -6.94
N GLU A 122 -28.42 -12.22 -6.72
CA GLU A 122 -29.31 -11.69 -7.75
C GLU A 122 -28.87 -10.30 -8.22
N THR A 123 -28.53 -9.40 -7.30
CA THR A 123 -28.06 -8.05 -7.62
C THR A 123 -26.83 -8.11 -8.53
N MET A 124 -25.83 -8.92 -8.14
CA MET A 124 -24.59 -9.04 -8.89
C MET A 124 -24.85 -9.56 -10.30
N ASP A 125 -25.76 -10.52 -10.48
CA ASP A 125 -26.12 -11.10 -11.78
C ASP A 125 -26.84 -10.14 -12.72
N MET A 126 -27.54 -9.13 -12.17
CA MET A 126 -28.28 -8.14 -12.94
C MET A 126 -27.45 -6.91 -13.35
N VAL A 127 -26.39 -6.58 -12.62
CA VAL A 127 -25.58 -5.36 -12.89
C VAL A 127 -24.37 -5.63 -13.80
N SER A 128 -23.75 -4.58 -14.33
CA SER A 128 -22.50 -4.69 -15.08
C SER A 128 -21.31 -5.08 -14.17
N VAL A 129 -20.23 -5.58 -14.76
CA VAL A 129 -19.01 -5.96 -14.00
C VAL A 129 -18.40 -4.74 -13.27
N GLY A 130 -18.55 -3.54 -13.81
CA GLY A 130 -18.11 -2.30 -13.16
C GLY A 130 -18.90 -2.00 -11.89
N ALA A 131 -20.24 -2.00 -11.98
CA ALA A 131 -21.11 -1.80 -10.82
C ALA A 131 -20.96 -2.93 -9.78
N ALA A 132 -20.79 -4.17 -10.22
CA ALA A 132 -20.50 -5.30 -9.34
C ALA A 132 -19.21 -5.08 -8.51
N SER A 133 -18.17 -4.48 -9.10
CA SER A 133 -16.92 -4.15 -8.38
C SER A 133 -17.14 -3.16 -7.24
N GLU A 134 -17.98 -2.15 -7.45
CA GLU A 134 -18.31 -1.14 -6.43
C GLU A 134 -19.15 -1.75 -5.30
N ILE A 135 -20.17 -2.53 -5.64
CA ILE A 135 -20.98 -3.24 -4.64
C ILE A 135 -20.09 -4.24 -3.87
N PHE A 136 -19.17 -4.92 -4.55
CA PHE A 136 -18.26 -5.86 -3.89
C PHE A 136 -17.26 -5.16 -2.95
N ALA A 137 -16.83 -3.93 -3.26
CA ALA A 137 -16.04 -3.11 -2.34
C ALA A 137 -16.81 -2.83 -1.03
N HIS A 138 -18.13 -2.75 -1.10
CA HIS A 138 -18.96 -2.66 0.09
C HIS A 138 -19.09 -4.01 0.83
N VAL A 139 -19.26 -5.11 0.10
CA VAL A 139 -19.25 -6.48 0.66
C VAL A 139 -17.96 -6.74 1.46
N GLU A 140 -16.81 -6.31 0.94
CA GLU A 140 -15.52 -6.42 1.64
C GLU A 140 -15.48 -5.61 2.94
N ARG A 141 -16.02 -4.39 2.95
CA ARG A 141 -16.16 -3.57 4.18
C ARG A 141 -17.01 -4.26 5.23
N ARG A 142 -18.08 -4.94 4.79
CA ARG A 142 -19.03 -5.63 5.67
C ARG A 142 -18.67 -7.10 5.95
N ALA A 143 -17.48 -7.55 5.53
CA ALA A 143 -17.07 -8.95 5.59
C ALA A 143 -17.09 -9.55 7.00
N ALA A 144 -16.86 -8.75 8.05
CA ALA A 144 -16.89 -9.22 9.43
C ALA A 144 -18.26 -9.75 9.85
N ILE A 145 -19.34 -9.06 9.43
CA ILE A 145 -20.73 -9.44 9.72
C ILE A 145 -21.17 -10.57 8.80
N LEU A 146 -20.90 -10.43 7.49
CA LEU A 146 -21.30 -11.42 6.48
C LEU A 146 -20.71 -12.81 6.73
N ARG A 147 -19.46 -12.88 7.21
CA ARG A 147 -18.76 -14.14 7.46
C ARG A 147 -19.19 -14.85 8.76
N ARG A 148 -19.99 -14.22 9.62
CA ARG A 148 -20.45 -14.86 10.86
C ARG A 148 -21.30 -16.09 10.56
N GLY A 149 -20.91 -17.22 11.14
CA GLY A 149 -21.65 -18.48 11.02
C GLY A 149 -21.65 -19.08 9.60
N ILE A 150 -20.72 -18.67 8.72
CA ILE A 150 -20.58 -19.29 7.40
C ILE A 150 -20.02 -20.71 7.55
N THR A 151 -20.63 -21.65 6.83
CA THR A 151 -20.12 -23.00 6.65
C THR A 151 -20.12 -23.34 5.16
N ALA A 152 -19.13 -24.10 4.68
CA ALA A 152 -19.02 -24.41 3.25
C ALA A 152 -20.12 -25.37 2.75
N THR A 153 -20.69 -26.17 3.64
CA THR A 153 -21.62 -27.26 3.31
C THR A 153 -23.09 -26.88 3.42
N GLY A 154 -23.44 -25.67 3.87
CA GLY A 154 -24.84 -25.28 4.02
C GLY A 154 -25.08 -23.79 4.29
N GLY A 155 -26.34 -23.38 4.12
CA GLY A 155 -26.82 -22.02 4.42
C GLY A 155 -26.09 -20.93 3.64
N LYS A 156 -25.71 -19.87 4.35
CA LYS A 156 -25.06 -18.66 3.82
C LYS A 156 -23.86 -18.94 2.91
N GLY A 157 -23.02 -19.91 3.29
CA GLY A 157 -21.77 -20.18 2.57
C GLY A 157 -21.97 -20.75 1.17
N VAL A 158 -23.01 -21.56 0.96
CA VAL A 158 -23.32 -22.12 -0.37
C VAL A 158 -23.77 -21.01 -1.33
N ILE A 159 -24.61 -20.09 -0.86
CA ILE A 159 -25.10 -18.96 -1.67
C ILE A 159 -23.95 -17.99 -1.97
N MET A 160 -23.14 -17.66 -0.96
CA MET A 160 -21.93 -16.85 -1.16
C MET A 160 -20.97 -17.47 -2.19
N LEU A 161 -20.73 -18.78 -2.13
CA LEU A 161 -19.90 -19.48 -3.11
C LEU A 161 -20.51 -19.44 -4.51
N LYS A 162 -21.83 -19.58 -4.66
CA LYS A 162 -22.49 -19.46 -5.97
C LYS A 162 -22.36 -18.05 -6.53
N MET A 163 -22.66 -17.03 -5.73
CA MET A 163 -22.48 -15.61 -6.08
C MET A 163 -21.05 -15.34 -6.57
N CYS A 164 -20.04 -15.71 -5.76
CA CYS A 164 -18.64 -15.45 -6.11
C CYS A 164 -18.21 -16.22 -7.38
N ASN A 165 -18.65 -17.47 -7.54
CA ASN A 165 -18.33 -18.26 -8.74
C ASN A 165 -19.06 -17.75 -9.99
N SER A 166 -20.30 -17.28 -9.88
CA SER A 166 -21.04 -16.64 -10.98
C SER A 166 -20.29 -15.38 -11.44
N LEU A 167 -19.93 -14.53 -10.47
CA LEU A 167 -19.18 -13.31 -10.70
C LEU A 167 -17.82 -13.59 -11.37
N LEU A 168 -17.06 -14.57 -10.88
CA LEU A 168 -15.77 -14.97 -11.47
C LEU A 168 -15.88 -15.42 -12.92
N ARG A 169 -16.98 -16.07 -13.33
CA ARG A 169 -17.21 -16.45 -14.74
C ARG A 169 -17.52 -15.25 -15.64
N ARG A 170 -18.06 -14.18 -15.07
CA ARG A 170 -18.43 -12.94 -15.79
C ARG A 170 -17.28 -11.94 -15.87
N ILE A 171 -16.33 -11.99 -14.95
CA ILE A 171 -15.16 -11.09 -14.95
C ILE A 171 -14.20 -11.47 -16.09
N PRO A 172 -13.85 -10.53 -16.99
CA PRO A 172 -12.83 -10.77 -18.00
C PRO A 172 -11.44 -10.84 -17.34
N HIS A 173 -10.82 -12.02 -17.39
CA HIS A 173 -9.51 -12.28 -16.76
C HIS A 173 -8.34 -11.43 -17.29
N SER A 174 -8.46 -10.84 -18.48
CA SER A 174 -7.40 -10.02 -19.10
C SER A 174 -7.42 -8.55 -18.68
N THR A 175 -8.58 -7.98 -18.35
CA THR A 175 -8.75 -6.54 -18.10
C THR A 175 -9.11 -6.21 -16.66
N ARG A 176 -9.70 -7.15 -15.92
CA ARG A 176 -10.17 -6.96 -14.54
C ARG A 176 -9.66 -8.05 -13.59
N SER A 177 -8.40 -8.44 -13.75
CA SER A 177 -7.76 -9.46 -12.90
C SER A 177 -7.70 -9.06 -11.43
N GLU A 178 -7.53 -7.77 -11.14
CA GLU A 178 -7.57 -7.23 -9.77
C GLU A 178 -8.90 -7.56 -9.09
N PHE A 179 -10.02 -7.31 -9.76
CA PHE A 179 -11.34 -7.60 -9.21
C PHE A 179 -11.55 -9.11 -9.01
N ALA A 180 -11.13 -9.95 -9.97
CA ALA A 180 -11.16 -11.40 -9.78
C ALA A 180 -10.32 -11.84 -8.57
N GLY A 181 -9.16 -11.22 -8.35
CA GLY A 181 -8.30 -11.46 -7.20
C GLY A 181 -8.96 -11.08 -5.88
N ARG A 182 -9.62 -9.91 -5.80
CA ARG A 182 -10.41 -9.47 -4.65
C ARG A 182 -11.51 -10.48 -4.29
N VAL A 183 -12.26 -10.97 -5.29
CA VAL A 183 -13.29 -11.99 -5.09
C VAL A 183 -12.69 -13.30 -4.55
N GLN A 184 -11.56 -13.76 -5.11
CA GLN A 184 -10.89 -14.97 -4.64
C GLN A 184 -10.35 -14.82 -3.22
N ILE A 185 -9.78 -13.66 -2.87
CA ILE A 185 -9.30 -13.36 -1.51
C ILE A 185 -10.46 -13.36 -0.52
N PHE A 186 -11.60 -12.76 -0.88
CA PHE A 186 -12.79 -12.77 -0.04
C PHE A 186 -13.27 -14.20 0.24
N VAL A 187 -13.35 -15.06 -0.78
CA VAL A 187 -13.72 -16.47 -0.61
C VAL A 187 -12.70 -17.22 0.26
N ALA A 188 -11.40 -17.03 0.01
CA ALA A 188 -10.34 -17.69 0.77
C ALA A 188 -10.35 -17.28 2.25
N ASN A 189 -10.64 -16.01 2.55
CA ASN A 189 -10.73 -15.50 3.91
C ASN A 189 -12.06 -15.79 4.61
N SER A 190 -13.02 -16.42 3.91
CA SER A 190 -14.34 -16.77 4.46
C SER A 190 -14.40 -18.18 5.05
N PHE A 191 -13.42 -19.02 4.75
CA PHE A 191 -13.36 -20.40 5.23
C PHE A 191 -12.01 -20.70 5.90
N PRO A 192 -11.97 -21.65 6.84
CA PRO A 192 -10.71 -22.12 7.41
C PRO A 192 -9.75 -22.65 6.34
N LEU A 193 -8.44 -22.55 6.56
CA LEU A 193 -7.42 -23.01 5.59
C LEU A 193 -7.52 -24.50 5.23
N SER A 194 -8.02 -25.33 6.16
CA SER A 194 -8.22 -26.76 5.97
C SER A 194 -9.56 -27.13 5.33
N GLU A 195 -10.39 -26.15 4.97
CA GLU A 195 -11.68 -26.40 4.33
C GLU A 195 -11.48 -27.11 2.99
N ARG A 196 -12.24 -28.19 2.77
CA ARG A 196 -12.00 -29.11 1.65
C ARG A 196 -12.10 -28.45 0.28
N SER A 197 -12.95 -27.43 0.15
CA SER A 197 -13.12 -26.66 -1.09
C SER A 197 -11.95 -25.70 -1.37
N GLY A 198 -11.23 -25.27 -0.34
CA GLY A 198 -10.09 -24.35 -0.43
C GLY A 198 -8.75 -25.04 -0.74
N VAL A 199 -8.71 -26.39 -0.71
CA VAL A 199 -7.49 -27.17 -0.94
C VAL A 199 -7.62 -28.09 -2.16
N ASN A 200 -6.62 -28.07 -3.03
CA ASN A 200 -6.54 -28.95 -4.20
C ASN A 200 -6.16 -30.39 -3.79
N LEU A 201 -7.02 -31.13 -3.08
CA LEU A 201 -6.71 -32.48 -2.56
C LEU A 201 -6.36 -33.50 -3.66
N ARG A 202 -6.90 -33.34 -4.87
CA ARG A 202 -6.58 -34.23 -6.00
C ARG A 202 -5.18 -34.02 -6.54
N GLY A 203 -4.60 -32.84 -6.34
CA GLY A 203 -3.32 -32.48 -6.94
C GLY A 203 -3.44 -32.24 -8.44
N ASP A 204 -4.63 -31.83 -8.90
CA ASP A 204 -4.84 -31.51 -10.31
C ASP A 204 -3.98 -30.30 -10.70
N PHE A 205 -3.34 -30.36 -11.85
CA PHE A 205 -2.52 -29.27 -12.37
C PHE A 205 -3.39 -28.30 -13.16
N ASP A 206 -3.21 -27.01 -12.92
CA ASP A 206 -3.88 -25.97 -13.71
C ASP A 206 -3.22 -25.86 -15.10
N ARG A 207 -4.04 -25.97 -16.15
CA ARG A 207 -3.64 -25.88 -17.56
C ARG A 207 -4.18 -24.62 -18.24
N SER A 208 -4.93 -23.77 -17.53
CA SER A 208 -5.57 -22.58 -18.08
C SER A 208 -4.58 -21.51 -18.57
N ASN A 209 -3.34 -21.57 -18.08
CA ASN A 209 -2.26 -20.64 -18.42
C ASN A 209 -1.26 -21.19 -19.44
N LEU A 210 -1.56 -22.31 -20.10
CA LEU A 210 -0.72 -22.81 -21.17
C LEU A 210 -0.62 -21.77 -22.31
N PRO A 211 0.60 -21.51 -22.83
CA PRO A 211 0.81 -20.55 -23.89
C PRO A 211 0.11 -21.00 -25.18
N GLN A 212 -0.62 -20.08 -25.82
CA GLN A 212 -1.10 -20.28 -27.19
C GLN A 212 0.08 -20.04 -28.13
N LEU A 213 0.54 -21.12 -28.78
CA LEU A 213 1.68 -21.09 -29.68
C LEU A 213 1.25 -20.63 -31.07
N ALA A 214 2.10 -19.85 -31.73
CA ALA A 214 1.86 -19.49 -33.12
C ALA A 214 1.92 -20.75 -34.02
N GLU A 215 1.02 -20.81 -35.00
CA GLU A 215 1.02 -21.89 -36.00
C GLU A 215 2.15 -21.64 -37.04
N ASP A 216 2.28 -20.39 -37.52
CA ASP A 216 3.26 -19.96 -38.52
C ASP A 216 4.57 -19.45 -37.91
N VAL A 217 5.34 -20.34 -37.31
CA VAL A 217 6.69 -20.04 -36.81
C VAL A 217 7.71 -20.27 -37.94
N GLY A 218 7.61 -19.52 -39.04
CA GLY A 218 8.60 -19.63 -40.12
C GLY A 218 9.93 -18.97 -39.74
N GLY A 219 11.06 -19.67 -39.89
CA GLY A 219 12.40 -19.10 -39.77
C GLY A 219 13.46 -20.00 -39.10
N GLU A 220 14.70 -19.51 -39.00
CA GLU A 220 15.84 -20.23 -38.41
C GLU A 220 15.66 -20.56 -36.91
N ASP A 221 14.78 -19.84 -36.22
CA ASP A 221 14.52 -19.95 -34.78
C ASP A 221 13.33 -20.84 -34.41
N GLU A 222 12.67 -21.49 -35.38
CA GLU A 222 11.50 -22.33 -35.13
C GLU A 222 11.79 -23.44 -34.10
N GLY A 223 12.92 -24.13 -34.26
CA GLY A 223 13.31 -25.20 -33.36
C GLY A 223 13.54 -24.73 -31.92
N VAL A 224 14.10 -23.53 -31.74
CA VAL A 224 14.32 -22.91 -30.43
C VAL A 224 13.00 -22.51 -29.81
N TYR A 225 12.12 -21.88 -30.59
CA TYR A 225 10.80 -21.44 -30.13
C TYR A 225 9.93 -22.61 -29.68
N ARG A 226 9.80 -23.65 -30.50
CA ARG A 226 8.99 -24.84 -30.20
C ARG A 226 9.55 -25.60 -29.00
N ALA A 227 10.88 -25.79 -28.93
CA ALA A 227 11.51 -26.45 -27.80
C ALA A 227 11.38 -25.64 -26.50
N PHE A 228 11.51 -24.32 -26.57
CA PHE A 228 11.38 -23.46 -25.40
C PHE A 228 9.96 -23.50 -24.82
N TRP A 229 8.94 -23.33 -25.66
CA TRP A 229 7.56 -23.28 -25.17
C TRP A 229 6.98 -24.64 -24.82
N SER A 230 7.50 -25.74 -25.37
CA SER A 230 7.10 -27.09 -24.92
C SER A 230 7.43 -27.33 -23.45
N LEU A 231 8.42 -26.62 -22.87
CA LEU A 231 8.68 -26.67 -21.43
C LEU A 231 7.45 -26.33 -20.60
N GLN A 232 6.63 -25.38 -21.05
CA GLN A 232 5.41 -24.99 -20.33
C GLN A 232 4.38 -26.13 -20.30
N GLU A 233 4.31 -26.95 -21.35
CA GLU A 233 3.48 -28.15 -21.38
C GLU A 233 3.97 -29.20 -20.38
N TYR A 234 5.29 -29.43 -20.32
CA TYR A 234 5.89 -30.30 -19.31
C TYR A 234 5.63 -29.79 -17.89
N PHE A 235 5.79 -28.50 -17.64
CA PHE A 235 5.53 -27.89 -16.32
C PHE A 235 4.08 -28.08 -15.88
N ALA A 236 3.12 -27.91 -16.80
CA ALA A 236 1.70 -28.13 -16.52
C ALA A 236 1.31 -29.62 -16.47
N SER A 237 2.13 -30.51 -17.02
CA SER A 237 1.83 -31.95 -17.13
C SER A 237 3.08 -32.81 -16.90
N PRO A 238 3.49 -33.02 -15.63
CA PRO A 238 4.68 -33.81 -15.31
C PRO A 238 4.65 -35.25 -15.85
N GLN A 239 3.46 -35.81 -16.08
CA GLN A 239 3.25 -37.14 -16.66
C GLN A 239 3.82 -37.29 -18.08
N LEU A 240 4.04 -36.18 -18.79
CA LEU A 240 4.67 -36.20 -20.12
C LEU A 240 6.10 -36.72 -20.06
N LEU A 241 6.79 -36.64 -18.91
CA LEU A 241 8.15 -37.18 -18.76
C LEU A 241 8.20 -38.70 -18.93
N THR A 242 7.13 -39.40 -18.56
CA THR A 242 7.03 -40.87 -18.60
C THR A 242 6.25 -41.39 -19.80
N ALA A 243 5.80 -40.52 -20.71
CA ALA A 243 5.10 -40.93 -21.92
C ALA A 243 6.04 -41.78 -22.78
N THR A 244 5.65 -43.03 -23.06
CA THR A 244 6.40 -43.96 -23.91
C THR A 244 6.57 -43.40 -25.32
N GLU A 245 7.70 -43.74 -25.92
CA GLU A 245 8.34 -43.37 -27.20
C GLU A 245 7.49 -43.42 -28.49
N GLY A 246 6.21 -43.03 -28.45
CA GLY A 246 5.33 -42.93 -29.62
C GLY A 246 5.40 -41.58 -30.34
N SER A 247 6.22 -40.64 -29.87
CA SER A 247 6.34 -39.26 -30.42
C SER A 247 7.78 -38.92 -30.84
N GLY A 248 8.48 -39.85 -31.48
CA GLY A 248 9.83 -39.64 -32.03
C GLY A 248 10.87 -39.14 -31.02
N ASP A 249 12.04 -38.72 -31.52
CA ASP A 249 13.18 -38.16 -30.75
C ASP A 249 12.86 -36.83 -29.99
N SER A 250 11.59 -36.41 -29.98
CA SER A 250 11.11 -35.10 -29.54
C SER A 250 10.26 -35.15 -28.26
N GLY A 251 9.82 -36.33 -27.83
CA GLY A 251 8.92 -36.51 -26.69
C GLY A 251 9.57 -37.07 -25.42
N GLY A 252 8.79 -37.16 -24.35
CA GLY A 252 9.21 -37.81 -23.10
C GLY A 252 10.31 -37.05 -22.33
N PHE A 253 11.01 -37.78 -21.47
CA PHE A 253 12.12 -37.22 -20.68
C PHE A 253 13.24 -36.63 -21.56
N ALA A 254 13.60 -37.31 -22.67
CA ALA A 254 14.66 -36.86 -23.57
C ALA A 254 14.32 -35.52 -24.23
N GLY A 255 13.08 -35.36 -24.71
CA GLY A 255 12.57 -34.11 -25.25
C GLY A 255 12.64 -32.96 -24.24
N PHE A 256 12.17 -33.20 -23.02
CA PHE A 256 12.28 -32.24 -21.92
C PHE A 256 13.73 -31.85 -21.61
N ALA A 257 14.63 -32.82 -21.44
CA ALA A 257 16.02 -32.56 -21.09
C ALA A 257 16.76 -31.76 -22.18
N LYS A 258 16.46 -32.06 -23.45
CA LYS A 258 16.96 -31.31 -24.62
C LYS A 258 16.43 -29.88 -24.62
N ALA A 259 15.12 -29.69 -24.46
CA ALA A 259 14.48 -28.38 -24.40
C ALA A 259 15.02 -27.52 -23.26
N ALA A 260 15.14 -28.08 -22.05
CA ALA A 260 15.64 -27.38 -20.87
C ALA A 260 17.12 -27.00 -21.03
N SER A 261 17.94 -27.88 -21.59
CA SER A 261 19.34 -27.59 -21.88
C SER A 261 19.47 -26.47 -22.92
N LEU A 262 18.69 -26.53 -24.00
CA LEU A 262 18.67 -25.53 -25.05
C LEU A 262 18.26 -24.15 -24.50
N ALA A 263 17.20 -24.07 -23.69
CA ALA A 263 16.77 -22.82 -23.06
C ALA A 263 17.87 -22.21 -22.17
N MET A 264 18.51 -23.02 -21.33
CA MET A 264 19.62 -22.56 -20.48
C MET A 264 20.84 -22.10 -21.28
N ASP A 265 21.15 -22.78 -22.38
CA ASP A 265 22.27 -22.41 -23.24
C ASP A 265 21.99 -21.09 -23.98
N GLU A 266 20.75 -20.86 -24.43
CA GLU A 266 20.33 -19.58 -25.00
C GLU A 266 20.38 -18.44 -23.97
N PHE A 267 19.94 -18.67 -22.72
CA PHE A 267 20.06 -17.69 -21.64
C PHE A 267 21.51 -17.32 -21.31
N ARG A 268 22.44 -18.27 -21.49
CA ARG A 268 23.88 -18.03 -21.28
C ARG A 268 24.49 -17.23 -22.43
N LYS A 269 24.07 -17.47 -23.68
CA LYS A 269 24.55 -16.73 -24.86
C LYS A 269 24.08 -15.27 -24.85
N THR A 270 22.86 -15.01 -24.38
CA THR A 270 22.29 -13.66 -24.34
C THR A 270 22.85 -12.86 -23.18
N THR A 271 23.48 -11.72 -23.50
CA THR A 271 23.94 -10.77 -22.49
C THR A 271 22.74 -10.12 -21.81
N THR A 272 22.67 -10.22 -20.49
CA THR A 272 21.65 -9.55 -19.68
C THR A 272 21.76 -8.04 -19.85
N SER A 273 20.65 -7.35 -20.09
CA SER A 273 20.62 -5.88 -20.18
C SER A 273 21.22 -5.24 -18.92
N LYS A 274 22.15 -4.28 -19.10
CA LYS A 274 22.87 -3.57 -18.01
C LYS A 274 21.96 -2.73 -17.12
N SER A 275 20.76 -2.41 -17.60
CA SER A 275 19.75 -1.63 -16.91
C SER A 275 18.54 -2.53 -16.74
N LEU A 276 18.36 -3.09 -15.54
CA LEU A 276 17.06 -3.34 -14.89
C LEU A 276 17.34 -4.04 -13.55
N SER A 277 16.91 -3.38 -12.48
CA SER A 277 16.66 -4.01 -11.20
C SER A 277 15.53 -5.04 -11.37
N LEU A 278 15.52 -6.14 -10.62
CA LEU A 278 14.33 -7.02 -10.50
C LEU A 278 13.12 -6.26 -9.89
N ALA A 279 13.31 -5.03 -9.41
CA ALA A 279 12.24 -4.18 -8.93
C ALA A 279 11.34 -3.74 -10.09
N VAL A 280 10.11 -4.24 -10.06
CA VAL A 280 9.01 -3.75 -10.90
C VAL A 280 8.36 -2.59 -10.16
N ASN A 281 8.32 -1.41 -10.78
CA ASN A 281 7.38 -0.37 -10.38
C ASN A 281 6.05 -0.68 -11.09
N PRO A 282 4.99 -1.09 -10.38
CA PRO A 282 3.72 -1.36 -11.03
C PRO A 282 3.18 -0.06 -11.64
N THR A 283 2.99 -0.08 -12.94
CA THR A 283 2.43 0.98 -13.79
C THR A 283 0.95 0.75 -14.10
N GLY A 284 0.40 -0.42 -13.77
CA GLY A 284 -1.00 -0.79 -14.07
C GLY A 284 -1.20 -1.31 -15.50
N SER A 285 -0.13 -1.43 -16.30
CA SER A 285 -0.12 -1.97 -17.67
C SER A 285 0.68 -3.28 -17.76
N GLU A 286 0.83 -4.01 -16.66
CA GLU A 286 1.60 -5.26 -16.62
C GLU A 286 0.92 -6.36 -17.45
N THR A 287 1.71 -7.03 -18.29
CA THR A 287 1.26 -8.25 -18.97
C THR A 287 1.23 -9.39 -17.95
N LEU A 288 0.03 -9.85 -17.58
CA LEU A 288 -0.16 -10.92 -16.60
C LEU A 288 0.32 -12.31 -17.09
N LYS A 289 0.46 -12.48 -18.41
CA LYS A 289 0.88 -13.72 -19.07
C LYS A 289 2.14 -13.49 -19.90
N HIS A 290 2.89 -14.56 -20.14
CA HIS A 290 4.03 -14.52 -21.04
C HIS A 290 3.60 -14.16 -22.47
N LEU A 291 4.38 -13.31 -23.13
CA LEU A 291 4.16 -12.97 -24.53
C LEU A 291 4.75 -14.08 -25.40
N THR A 292 3.91 -14.80 -26.14
CA THR A 292 4.28 -16.00 -26.90
C THR A 292 4.57 -15.72 -28.36
N LEU A 293 4.63 -14.45 -28.79
CA LEU A 293 4.92 -14.11 -30.18
C LEU A 293 6.36 -14.52 -30.56
N PRO A 294 6.57 -15.26 -31.67
CA PRO A 294 7.89 -15.73 -32.07
C PRO A 294 8.95 -14.63 -32.18
N ALA A 295 8.57 -13.47 -32.72
CA ALA A 295 9.46 -12.32 -32.89
C ALA A 295 9.99 -11.75 -31.55
N LEU A 296 9.29 -11.97 -30.44
CA LEU A 296 9.64 -11.42 -29.13
C LEU A 296 10.57 -12.34 -28.33
N LEU A 297 10.63 -13.63 -28.64
CA LEU A 297 11.34 -14.61 -27.82
C LEU A 297 12.82 -14.26 -27.61
N ARG A 298 13.50 -13.84 -28.69
CA ARG A 298 14.91 -13.42 -28.63
C ARG A 298 15.12 -12.18 -27.75
N MET A 299 14.17 -11.25 -27.77
CA MET A 299 14.21 -10.05 -26.91
C MET A 299 13.99 -10.43 -25.44
N GLN A 300 13.05 -11.33 -25.17
CA GLN A 300 12.76 -11.84 -23.82
C GLN A 300 13.95 -12.60 -23.23
N PHE A 301 14.75 -13.28 -24.04
CA PHE A 301 16.00 -13.89 -23.57
C PHE A 301 17.03 -12.88 -23.08
N GLY A 302 16.92 -11.59 -23.42
CA GLY A 302 17.77 -10.54 -22.84
C GLY A 302 17.30 -10.04 -21.47
N ASP A 303 16.04 -10.30 -21.12
CA ASP A 303 15.39 -9.78 -19.92
C ASP A 303 15.73 -10.62 -18.67
N PRO A 304 16.40 -10.02 -17.65
CA PRO A 304 16.69 -10.72 -16.40
C PRO A 304 15.46 -11.26 -15.67
N GLN A 305 14.31 -10.56 -15.72
CA GLN A 305 13.08 -10.99 -15.03
C GLN A 305 12.52 -12.25 -15.69
N PHE A 306 12.42 -12.26 -17.02
CA PHE A 306 11.99 -13.43 -17.79
C PHE A 306 12.88 -14.65 -17.55
N LYS A 307 14.22 -14.49 -17.59
CA LYS A 307 15.16 -15.57 -17.26
C LYS A 307 14.89 -16.13 -15.86
N CYS A 308 14.76 -15.25 -14.87
CA CYS A 308 14.52 -15.65 -13.48
C CYS A 308 13.21 -16.41 -13.31
N GLN A 309 12.13 -15.98 -13.99
CA GLN A 309 10.83 -16.66 -13.97
C GLN A 309 10.93 -18.09 -14.51
N VAL A 310 11.54 -18.28 -15.68
CA VAL A 310 11.67 -19.59 -16.34
C VAL A 310 12.60 -20.52 -15.55
N LEU A 311 13.73 -20.00 -15.05
CA LEU A 311 14.65 -20.77 -14.21
C LEU A 311 14.00 -21.18 -12.88
N LEU A 312 13.20 -20.30 -12.27
CA LEU A 312 12.45 -20.61 -11.07
C LEU A 312 11.39 -21.70 -11.33
N GLN A 313 10.62 -21.60 -12.42
CA GLN A 313 9.67 -22.64 -12.85
C GLN A 313 10.39 -23.99 -13.02
N LEU A 314 11.55 -24.00 -13.69
CA LEU A 314 12.35 -25.20 -13.90
C LEU A 314 12.82 -25.81 -12.56
N LEU A 315 13.27 -24.98 -11.61
CA LEU A 315 13.70 -25.47 -10.29
C LEU A 315 12.54 -26.04 -9.46
N ILE A 316 11.37 -25.39 -9.47
CA ILE A 316 10.14 -25.89 -8.83
C ILE A 316 9.75 -27.23 -9.44
N PHE A 317 9.70 -27.31 -10.77
CA PHE A 317 9.35 -28.52 -11.49
C PHE A 317 10.32 -29.68 -11.20
N ILE A 318 11.63 -29.45 -11.33
CA ILE A 318 12.63 -30.50 -11.04
C ILE A 318 12.51 -30.98 -9.59
N LYS A 319 12.29 -30.06 -8.63
CA LYS A 319 12.09 -30.47 -7.23
C LYS A 319 10.85 -31.36 -7.10
N TYR A 320 9.72 -30.95 -7.68
CA TYR A 320 8.48 -31.74 -7.65
C TYR A 320 8.72 -33.15 -8.22
N VAL A 321 9.31 -33.25 -9.41
CA VAL A 321 9.59 -34.53 -10.09
C VAL A 321 10.51 -35.43 -9.25
N LEU A 322 11.54 -34.87 -8.63
CA LEU A 322 12.45 -35.61 -7.74
C LEU A 322 11.81 -35.98 -6.40
N SER A 323 10.72 -35.32 -5.98
CA SER A 323 9.95 -35.70 -4.79
C SER A 323 8.96 -36.84 -5.09
N MET A 324 8.57 -36.96 -6.36
CA MET A 324 7.65 -37.97 -6.90
C MET A 324 8.38 -39.17 -7.52
N SER A 325 9.68 -39.29 -7.29
CA SER A 325 10.51 -40.42 -7.72
C SER A 325 11.51 -40.82 -6.62
N GLY A 326 12.06 -42.04 -6.73
CA GLY A 326 13.10 -42.56 -5.85
C GLY A 326 12.72 -42.65 -4.36
N SER A 327 13.73 -42.51 -3.49
CA SER A 327 13.60 -42.71 -2.04
C SER A 327 12.68 -41.69 -1.34
N ARG A 328 12.59 -40.46 -1.87
CA ARG A 328 11.73 -39.40 -1.30
C ARG A 328 10.26 -39.76 -1.41
N LEU A 329 9.85 -40.33 -2.54
CA LEU A 329 8.50 -40.82 -2.75
C LEU A 329 8.14 -41.89 -1.72
N GLN A 330 9.06 -42.81 -1.40
CA GLN A 330 8.83 -43.87 -0.42
C GLN A 330 8.49 -43.30 0.96
N THR A 331 9.28 -42.35 1.45
CA THR A 331 9.01 -41.69 2.75
C THR A 331 7.67 -40.96 2.78
N LEU A 332 7.27 -40.38 1.64
CA LEU A 332 6.01 -39.67 1.52
C LEU A 332 4.82 -40.64 1.47
N ARG A 333 4.96 -41.78 0.77
CA ARG A 333 3.95 -42.85 0.71
C ARG A 333 3.63 -43.45 2.07
N GLU A 334 4.66 -43.67 2.90
CA GLU A 334 4.50 -44.24 4.24
C GLU A 334 3.70 -43.33 5.18
N THR A 335 3.78 -42.01 4.98
CA THR A 335 3.15 -41.00 5.84
C THR A 335 1.86 -40.41 5.27
N ALA A 336 1.57 -40.66 3.99
CA ALA A 336 0.42 -40.07 3.29
C ALA A 336 -0.91 -40.73 3.65
N THR A 337 -1.86 -39.92 4.12
CA THR A 337 -3.27 -40.30 4.23
C THR A 337 -4.03 -40.08 2.92
N ASN A 338 -3.64 -39.04 2.15
CA ASN A 338 -4.19 -38.70 0.85
C ASN A 338 -3.35 -39.30 -0.28
N LYS A 339 -3.81 -40.43 -0.84
CA LYS A 339 -3.10 -41.12 -1.93
C LYS A 339 -3.11 -40.35 -3.25
N PHE A 340 -4.09 -39.49 -3.50
CA PHE A 340 -4.16 -38.69 -4.74
C PHE A 340 -3.04 -37.65 -4.84
N ALA A 341 -2.50 -37.21 -3.71
CA ALA A 341 -1.38 -36.27 -3.67
C ALA A 341 -0.03 -36.94 -3.99
N VAL A 342 0.01 -38.27 -4.12
CA VAL A 342 1.24 -39.07 -4.24
C VAL A 342 1.28 -39.75 -5.60
N ASN A 343 1.61 -38.98 -6.63
CA ASN A 343 1.68 -39.45 -8.01
C ASN A 343 3.09 -39.90 -8.34
N GLU A 344 3.31 -41.20 -8.53
CA GLU A 344 4.62 -41.73 -8.92
C GLU A 344 4.96 -41.38 -10.36
N LEU A 345 6.17 -40.85 -10.56
CA LEU A 345 6.78 -40.69 -11.87
C LEU A 345 7.90 -41.72 -11.98
N ALA A 346 7.66 -42.76 -12.80
CA ALA A 346 8.60 -43.85 -13.04
C ALA A 346 9.81 -43.37 -13.85
N LEU A 347 10.80 -42.77 -13.17
CA LEU A 347 12.03 -42.26 -13.77
C LEU A 347 13.22 -43.17 -13.47
N SER A 348 14.07 -43.40 -14.48
CA SER A 348 15.31 -44.15 -14.29
C SER A 348 16.32 -43.38 -13.42
N ASP A 349 17.27 -44.09 -12.81
CA ASP A 349 18.34 -43.45 -12.03
C ASP A 349 19.19 -42.50 -12.88
N LYS A 350 19.34 -42.80 -14.19
CA LYS A 350 20.01 -41.94 -15.15
C LYS A 350 19.24 -40.62 -15.37
N ASP A 351 17.93 -40.69 -15.49
CA ASP A 351 17.07 -39.52 -15.66
C ASP A 351 17.08 -38.65 -14.39
N GLN A 352 17.03 -39.28 -13.22
CA GLN A 352 17.16 -38.59 -11.93
C GLN A 352 18.53 -37.89 -11.79
N SER A 353 19.63 -38.52 -12.23
CA SER A 353 20.94 -37.88 -12.26
C SER A 353 20.94 -36.67 -13.21
N THR A 354 20.35 -36.82 -14.40
CA THR A 354 20.22 -35.74 -15.39
C THR A 354 19.45 -34.55 -14.83
N LEU A 355 18.33 -34.79 -14.12
CA LEU A 355 17.56 -33.74 -13.43
C LEU A 355 18.40 -33.01 -12.38
N ASN A 356 19.21 -33.73 -11.60
CA ASN A 356 20.08 -33.12 -10.60
C ASN A 356 21.14 -32.21 -11.24
N ASP A 357 21.66 -32.58 -12.41
CA ASP A 357 22.63 -31.75 -13.14
C ASP A 357 21.96 -30.53 -13.79
N LEU A 358 20.76 -30.69 -14.36
CA LEU A 358 19.93 -29.55 -14.81
C LEU A 358 19.62 -28.60 -13.65
N ARG A 359 19.30 -29.12 -12.46
CA ARG A 359 19.05 -28.33 -11.24
C ARG A 359 20.26 -27.50 -10.85
N LYS A 360 21.47 -28.10 -10.85
CA LYS A 360 22.73 -27.39 -10.54
C LYS A 360 22.99 -26.27 -11.56
N ARG A 361 22.82 -26.57 -12.86
CA ARG A 361 22.98 -25.58 -13.95
C ARG A 361 22.00 -24.42 -13.80
N ALA A 362 20.71 -24.70 -13.60
CA ALA A 362 19.67 -23.68 -13.42
C ALA A 362 19.93 -22.83 -12.17
N GLY A 363 20.34 -23.45 -11.06
CA GLY A 363 20.69 -22.76 -9.82
C GLY A 363 21.92 -21.85 -9.95
N ALA A 364 22.90 -22.19 -10.79
CA ALA A 364 24.02 -21.31 -11.09
C ALA A 364 23.59 -20.13 -11.98
N LEU A 365 22.77 -20.39 -13.00
CA LEU A 365 22.28 -19.37 -13.93
C LEU A 365 21.34 -18.37 -13.26
N ILE A 366 20.54 -18.77 -12.27
CA ILE A 366 19.61 -17.85 -11.60
C ILE A 366 20.35 -16.78 -10.80
N VAL A 367 21.53 -17.10 -10.27
CA VAL A 367 22.40 -16.16 -9.55
C VAL A 367 22.97 -15.11 -10.52
N SER A 368 23.45 -15.56 -11.69
CA SER A 368 23.99 -14.64 -12.70
C SER A 368 22.91 -13.83 -13.42
N ALA A 369 21.72 -14.41 -13.62
CA ALA A 369 20.59 -13.73 -14.27
C ALA A 369 20.03 -12.60 -13.39
N ALA A 370 19.82 -12.83 -12.09
CA ALA A 370 19.26 -11.85 -11.18
C ALA A 370 20.18 -10.63 -10.93
N ASN A 371 21.51 -10.85 -10.95
CA ASN A 371 22.53 -9.83 -10.71
C ASN A 371 22.30 -8.98 -9.43
N ASP A 372 21.68 -9.57 -8.41
CA ASP A 372 21.21 -8.90 -7.19
C ASP A 372 22.01 -9.33 -5.94
N ARG A 373 23.26 -9.75 -6.16
CA ARG A 373 24.13 -10.37 -5.13
C ARG A 373 23.53 -11.63 -4.51
N GLY A 374 22.64 -12.33 -5.22
CA GLY A 374 22.08 -13.62 -4.83
C GLY A 374 20.94 -13.52 -3.81
N VAL A 375 20.28 -12.37 -3.68
CA VAL A 375 19.09 -12.22 -2.81
C VAL A 375 17.93 -13.06 -3.36
N PHE A 376 17.65 -12.96 -4.66
CA PHE A 376 16.62 -13.70 -5.35
C PHE A 376 16.88 -15.20 -5.29
N SER A 377 18.11 -15.63 -5.57
CA SER A 377 18.48 -17.05 -5.51
C SER A 377 18.29 -17.65 -4.11
N ARG A 378 18.71 -16.94 -3.05
CA ARG A 378 18.50 -17.38 -1.66
C ARG A 378 17.02 -17.44 -1.30
N THR A 379 16.24 -16.46 -1.74
CA THR A 379 14.79 -16.40 -1.51
C THR A 379 14.08 -17.56 -2.23
N ALA A 380 14.42 -17.79 -3.50
CA ALA A 380 13.92 -18.91 -4.30
C ALA A 380 14.25 -20.26 -3.64
N GLN A 381 15.50 -20.45 -3.20
CA GLN A 381 15.91 -21.65 -2.49
C GLN A 381 15.13 -21.84 -1.18
N PHE A 382 14.89 -20.77 -0.42
CA PHE A 382 14.10 -20.82 0.81
C PHE A 382 12.65 -21.23 0.54
N ILE A 383 11.99 -20.65 -0.46
CA ILE A 383 10.62 -21.00 -0.85
C ILE A 383 10.55 -22.46 -1.31
N ILE A 384 11.44 -22.85 -2.22
CA ILE A 384 11.56 -24.22 -2.75
C ILE A 384 11.88 -25.20 -1.62
N TYR A 385 12.66 -24.83 -0.60
CA TYR A 385 12.93 -25.71 0.53
C TYR A 385 11.66 -25.94 1.37
N ASN A 386 10.95 -24.86 1.73
CA ASN A 386 9.78 -24.93 2.61
C ASN A 386 8.54 -25.57 1.97
N GLU A 387 8.43 -25.54 0.65
CA GLU A 387 7.33 -26.19 -0.06
C GLU A 387 7.24 -27.72 0.23
N VAL A 388 8.35 -28.36 0.67
CA VAL A 388 8.30 -29.76 1.16
C VAL A 388 7.29 -29.93 2.30
N ASN A 389 7.18 -28.94 3.19
CA ASN A 389 6.26 -28.97 4.31
C ASN A 389 4.80 -28.93 3.81
N TRP A 390 4.53 -28.14 2.77
CA TRP A 390 3.21 -28.07 2.15
C TRP A 390 2.84 -29.38 1.43
N SER A 391 3.81 -30.00 0.74
CA SER A 391 3.60 -31.32 0.13
C SER A 391 3.25 -32.38 1.17
N LYS A 392 3.96 -32.40 2.31
CA LYS A 392 3.67 -33.31 3.43
C LYS A 392 2.31 -33.04 4.06
N TRP A 393 1.99 -31.77 4.32
CA TRP A 393 0.69 -31.37 4.87
C TRP A 393 -0.47 -31.79 3.96
N LYS A 394 -0.32 -31.58 2.65
CA LYS A 394 -1.28 -32.01 1.63
C LYS A 394 -1.41 -33.53 1.51
N ALA A 395 -0.30 -34.26 1.59
CA ALA A 395 -0.30 -35.71 1.67
C ALA A 395 -0.97 -36.21 2.96
N GLY A 396 -0.94 -35.43 4.03
CA GLY A 396 -1.67 -35.64 5.28
C GLY A 396 -3.15 -35.20 5.27
N SER A 397 -3.75 -35.00 4.09
CA SER A 397 -5.13 -34.54 3.89
C SER A 397 -5.43 -33.14 4.42
N CYS A 398 -4.43 -32.24 4.45
CA CYS A 398 -4.61 -30.82 4.79
C CYS A 398 -5.29 -30.58 6.15
N LYS A 399 -4.95 -31.36 7.18
CA LYS A 399 -5.57 -31.22 8.51
C LYS A 399 -5.36 -29.81 9.09
N PRO A 400 -6.34 -29.24 9.81
CA PRO A 400 -6.16 -27.96 10.47
C PRO A 400 -4.95 -28.02 11.41
N PHE A 401 -4.09 -27.01 11.33
CA PHE A 401 -2.97 -26.78 12.25
C PHE A 401 -3.13 -25.49 13.06
N GLU A 402 -4.23 -24.77 12.84
CA GLU A 402 -4.61 -23.60 13.63
C GLU A 402 -5.12 -24.04 15.01
N LEU A 403 -4.77 -23.27 16.03
CA LEU A 403 -5.38 -23.42 17.34
C LEU A 403 -6.80 -22.84 17.29
N PRO A 404 -7.78 -23.46 17.96
CA PRO A 404 -9.11 -22.86 18.03
C PRO A 404 -9.02 -21.48 18.67
N PRO A 405 -9.89 -20.53 18.29
CA PRO A 405 -10.00 -19.27 19.00
C PRO A 405 -10.29 -19.56 20.48
N ALA A 406 -9.68 -18.79 21.39
CA ALA A 406 -9.93 -18.96 22.81
C ALA A 406 -11.38 -18.54 23.12
N ASP A 407 -12.22 -19.52 23.47
CA ASP A 407 -13.63 -19.30 23.79
C ASP A 407 -13.78 -18.26 24.91
N GLY A 408 -14.59 -17.24 24.68
CA GLY A 408 -14.90 -16.21 25.66
C GLY A 408 -13.78 -15.19 25.92
N LEU A 409 -12.55 -15.38 25.44
CA LEU A 409 -11.45 -14.44 25.69
C LEU A 409 -11.72 -13.06 25.06
N VAL A 410 -12.28 -13.02 23.85
CA VAL A 410 -12.61 -11.76 23.20
C VAL A 410 -13.73 -11.04 23.96
N ASP A 411 -14.74 -11.77 24.41
CA ASP A 411 -15.84 -11.21 25.19
C ASP A 411 -15.35 -10.73 26.57
N GLU A 412 -14.45 -11.47 27.21
CA GLU A 412 -13.78 -11.09 28.45
C GLU A 412 -12.93 -9.83 28.26
N MET A 413 -12.12 -9.76 27.20
CA MET A 413 -11.32 -8.58 26.87
C MET A 413 -12.19 -7.37 26.55
N GLN A 414 -13.28 -7.55 25.82
CA GLN A 414 -14.24 -6.48 25.53
C GLN A 414 -14.98 -6.04 26.79
N ALA A 415 -15.37 -6.97 27.67
CA ALA A 415 -15.98 -6.66 28.95
C ALA A 415 -15.02 -5.87 29.85
N ALA A 416 -13.76 -6.32 29.97
CA ALA A 416 -12.71 -5.61 30.70
C ALA A 416 -12.43 -4.21 30.12
N ALA A 417 -12.42 -4.07 28.78
CA ALA A 417 -12.27 -2.77 28.13
C ALA A 417 -13.46 -1.84 28.39
N ARG A 418 -14.70 -2.37 28.34
CA ARG A 418 -15.90 -1.60 28.70
C ARG A 418 -15.89 -1.20 30.17
N GLU A 419 -15.48 -2.09 31.07
CA GLU A 419 -15.33 -1.82 32.49
C GLU A 419 -14.29 -0.72 32.73
N PHE A 420 -13.11 -0.83 32.08
CA PHE A 420 -12.07 0.20 32.12
C PHE A 420 -12.56 1.56 31.61
N LEU A 421 -13.30 1.59 30.49
CA LEU A 421 -13.86 2.82 29.93
C LEU A 421 -15.05 3.36 30.76
N ALA A 422 -15.75 2.50 31.49
CA ALA A 422 -16.86 2.86 32.38
C ALA A 422 -16.40 3.34 33.75
N VAL A 423 -15.09 3.31 34.06
CA VAL A 423 -14.52 3.92 35.27
C VAL A 423 -14.75 5.44 35.21
N GLN A 424 -15.88 5.88 35.75
CA GLN A 424 -16.10 7.27 36.11
C GLN A 424 -15.21 7.63 37.29
N GLY A 425 -14.46 8.73 37.19
CA GLY A 425 -13.61 9.23 38.28
C GLY A 425 -12.10 9.09 38.08
N ILE A 426 -11.61 8.85 36.85
CA ILE A 426 -10.20 9.12 36.54
C ILE A 426 -10.03 10.64 36.51
N GLU A 427 -9.75 11.23 37.66
CA GLU A 427 -9.22 12.60 37.72
C GLU A 427 -7.78 12.54 37.24
N PHE A 428 -7.55 12.95 35.99
CA PHE A 428 -6.21 13.31 35.58
C PHE A 428 -5.77 14.47 36.48
N PRO A 429 -4.62 14.36 37.17
CA PRO A 429 -4.14 15.45 37.99
C PRO A 429 -4.00 16.66 37.07
N ALA A 430 -4.83 17.68 37.29
CA ALA A 430 -4.73 18.91 36.55
C ALA A 430 -3.31 19.44 36.76
N ASN A 431 -2.54 19.57 35.68
CA ASN A 431 -1.21 20.16 35.73
C ASN A 431 -1.37 21.66 36.03
N THR A 432 -1.62 21.97 37.31
CA THR A 432 -1.99 23.29 37.80
C THR A 432 -0.78 24.16 38.10
N ALA A 433 0.42 23.57 38.16
CA ALA A 433 1.64 24.29 38.48
C ALA A 433 2.20 25.09 37.30
N HIS A 434 2.09 24.56 36.08
CA HIS A 434 2.69 25.15 34.88
C HIS A 434 1.77 25.05 33.67
N ALA A 435 1.24 26.18 33.20
CA ALA A 435 0.30 26.24 32.08
C ALA A 435 0.94 25.73 30.78
N MET A 436 2.21 26.02 30.56
CA MET A 436 3.02 25.57 29.42
C MET A 436 3.79 24.27 29.72
N GLY A 437 3.43 23.56 30.80
CA GLY A 437 4.00 22.29 31.20
C GLY A 437 5.30 22.37 32.02
N THR A 438 6.15 23.38 31.77
CA THR A 438 7.36 23.63 32.59
C THR A 438 7.50 25.10 32.96
N LYS A 439 8.10 25.37 34.11
CA LYS A 439 8.37 26.73 34.62
C LYS A 439 9.07 27.64 33.59
N ARG A 440 10.08 27.10 32.88
CA ARG A 440 10.86 27.84 31.88
C ARG A 440 9.99 28.31 30.71
N LEU A 441 9.04 27.47 30.30
CA LEU A 441 8.15 27.81 29.19
C LEU A 441 7.12 28.84 29.61
N ASP A 442 6.58 28.77 30.83
CA ASP A 442 5.72 29.83 31.37
C ASP A 442 6.45 31.18 31.43
N GLU A 443 7.70 31.18 31.91
CA GLU A 443 8.55 32.39 31.97
C GLU A 443 8.79 32.99 30.58
N LEU A 444 9.13 32.15 29.58
CA LEU A 444 9.33 32.57 28.20
C LEU A 444 8.05 33.11 27.57
N TRP A 445 6.90 32.48 27.85
CA TRP A 445 5.61 32.88 27.29
C TRP A 445 5.08 34.18 27.87
N GLN A 446 5.58 34.59 29.04
CA GLN A 446 5.30 35.89 29.65
C GLN A 446 6.18 37.03 29.10
N ILE A 447 7.22 36.73 28.30
CA ILE A 447 8.01 37.77 27.64
C ILE A 447 7.14 38.44 26.57
N LYS A 448 6.91 39.74 26.75
CA LYS A 448 6.11 40.52 25.81
C LYS A 448 6.92 40.83 24.55
N VAL A 449 6.72 40.04 23.49
CA VAL A 449 7.35 40.24 22.17
C VAL A 449 6.37 40.86 21.16
N GLY A 450 5.32 41.53 21.64
CA GLY A 450 4.30 42.14 20.78
C GLY A 450 4.86 43.34 19.99
N PRO A 451 4.31 43.65 18.80
CA PRO A 451 4.71 44.82 17.99
C PRO A 451 4.64 46.15 18.75
N GLN A 452 3.85 46.20 19.82
CA GLN A 452 3.57 47.39 20.63
C GLN A 452 4.64 47.65 21.70
N ASP A 453 5.46 46.64 22.02
CA ASP A 453 6.54 46.68 23.01
C ASP A 453 7.94 46.81 22.38
N LEU A 454 8.03 47.10 21.07
CA LEU A 454 9.28 47.34 20.32
C LEU A 454 9.90 48.74 20.56
N ARG A 455 9.47 49.46 21.61
CA ARG A 455 10.03 50.79 21.93
C ARG A 455 11.42 50.62 22.51
N GLY A 456 12.44 51.17 21.84
CA GLY A 456 13.86 51.04 22.20
C GLY A 456 14.74 50.34 21.16
N LEU A 457 14.16 49.84 20.06
CA LEU A 457 14.88 49.36 18.86
C LEU A 457 14.95 50.42 17.74
N GLY A 458 14.44 51.62 17.98
CA GLY A 458 14.56 52.76 17.07
C GLY A 458 15.97 53.33 17.04
N ASN A 459 16.30 54.10 15.99
CA ASN A 459 17.62 54.64 15.60
C ASN A 459 18.35 55.56 16.63
N GLU A 460 18.13 55.39 17.94
CA GLU A 460 18.85 56.10 19.01
C GLU A 460 20.29 55.60 19.18
N VAL A 461 20.62 54.43 18.60
CA VAL A 461 22.01 54.00 18.38
C VAL A 461 22.54 54.65 17.10
N ARG A 462 22.57 55.98 17.05
CA ARG A 462 23.49 56.64 16.09
C ARG A 462 24.90 56.31 16.53
N GLY A 463 25.70 55.86 15.57
CA GLY A 463 27.07 55.40 15.77
C GLY A 463 27.90 56.43 16.53
N ILE A 464 28.91 55.93 17.24
CA ILE A 464 29.81 56.74 18.06
C ILE A 464 30.36 57.91 17.23
N ASP A 465 30.10 59.11 17.75
CA ASP A 465 30.59 60.39 17.23
C ASP A 465 32.10 60.32 16.93
N LEU A 466 32.48 60.83 15.76
CA LEU A 466 33.86 60.80 15.27
C LEU A 466 34.81 61.46 16.26
N LEU A 467 34.44 62.61 16.83
CA LEU A 467 35.28 63.31 17.81
C LEU A 467 35.50 62.44 19.06
N ALA A 468 34.45 61.78 19.55
CA ALA A 468 34.56 60.85 20.68
C ALA A 468 35.43 59.62 20.35
N ALA A 469 35.42 59.14 19.11
CA ALA A 469 36.29 58.06 18.67
C ALA A 469 37.77 58.50 18.58
N MET A 470 38.03 59.71 18.08
CA MET A 470 39.38 60.27 17.96
C MET A 470 40.01 60.58 19.32
N ASN A 471 39.26 61.18 20.24
CA ASN A 471 39.75 61.43 21.60
C ASN A 471 40.16 60.14 22.34
N ARG A 472 39.55 59.00 22.01
CA ARG A 472 39.96 57.70 22.56
C ARG A 472 41.24 57.18 21.94
N LEU A 473 41.46 57.44 20.65
CA LEU A 473 42.72 57.08 19.97
C LEU A 473 43.88 57.92 20.50
N ASP A 474 43.67 59.22 20.75
CA ASP A 474 44.67 60.15 21.28
C ASP A 474 45.29 59.72 22.62
N ILE A 475 44.56 58.92 23.41
CA ILE A 475 45.09 58.36 24.67
C ILE A 475 46.30 57.46 24.40
N TYR A 476 46.34 56.80 23.23
CA TYR A 476 47.36 55.82 22.88
C TYR A 476 48.32 56.33 21.82
N CYS A 477 47.84 57.06 20.82
CA CYS A 477 48.64 57.46 19.67
C CYS A 477 48.19 58.83 19.16
N ARG A 478 48.88 59.89 19.57
CA ARG A 478 48.58 61.27 19.18
C ARG A 478 49.40 61.69 17.96
N GLU A 479 50.64 61.20 17.88
CA GLU A 479 51.54 61.32 16.73
C GLU A 479 51.99 59.93 16.27
N ASP A 480 52.35 59.78 14.99
CA ASP A 480 52.69 58.46 14.42
C ASP A 480 53.89 57.79 15.11
N SER A 481 54.81 58.58 15.66
CA SER A 481 55.94 58.08 16.45
C SER A 481 55.52 57.44 17.77
N ASP A 482 54.36 57.80 18.34
CA ASP A 482 53.89 57.26 19.62
C ASP A 482 53.55 55.77 19.50
N TYR A 483 53.13 55.33 18.31
CA TYR A 483 52.72 53.94 18.08
C TYR A 483 53.86 52.94 18.30
N GLU A 484 55.09 53.31 17.97
CA GLU A 484 56.27 52.45 18.15
C GLU A 484 56.67 52.28 19.63
N LEU A 485 56.20 53.18 20.50
CA LEU A 485 56.47 53.16 21.93
C LEU A 485 55.44 52.33 22.73
N LEU A 486 54.33 51.93 22.09
CA LEU A 486 53.24 51.17 22.72
C LEU A 486 53.60 49.68 22.89
N THR A 487 53.05 49.05 23.94
CA THR A 487 53.13 47.59 24.09
C THR A 487 52.29 46.87 23.02
N ALA A 488 52.56 45.60 22.75
CA ALA A 488 51.83 44.83 21.74
C ALA A 488 50.30 44.79 21.98
N SER A 489 49.84 44.74 23.24
CA SER A 489 48.40 44.80 23.56
C SER A 489 47.79 46.18 23.32
N GLU A 490 48.56 47.25 23.54
CA GLU A 490 48.12 48.62 23.33
C GLU A 490 48.11 48.98 21.85
N GLN A 491 49.06 48.47 21.05
CA GLN A 491 49.06 48.60 19.60
C GLN A 491 47.80 48.01 18.97
N VAL A 492 47.39 46.80 19.38
CA VAL A 492 46.13 46.19 18.91
C VAL A 492 44.92 47.05 19.30
N ARG A 493 44.93 47.63 20.51
CA ARG A 493 43.85 48.50 20.97
C ARG A 493 43.81 49.82 20.20
N ALA A 494 44.97 50.41 19.92
CA ALA A 494 45.12 51.60 19.09
C ALA A 494 44.64 51.33 17.65
N ASP A 495 45.03 50.20 17.05
CA ASP A 495 44.56 49.81 15.70
C ASP A 495 43.03 49.63 15.64
N LEU A 496 42.42 49.05 16.68
CA LEU A 496 40.96 48.90 16.75
C LEU A 496 40.26 50.26 16.92
N LEU A 497 40.82 51.15 17.74
CA LEU A 497 40.30 52.51 17.92
C LEU A 497 40.47 53.35 16.65
N GLN A 498 41.59 53.18 15.95
CA GLN A 498 41.84 53.76 14.64
C GLN A 498 40.81 53.28 13.62
N TRP A 499 40.59 51.96 13.54
CA TRP A 499 39.59 51.38 12.65
C TRP A 499 38.19 51.92 12.95
N ARG A 500 37.82 52.01 14.22
CA ARG A 500 36.54 52.57 14.65
C ARG A 500 36.41 54.05 14.29
N ALA A 501 37.44 54.87 14.50
CA ALA A 501 37.44 56.29 14.12
C ALA A 501 37.29 56.45 12.60
N LEU A 502 38.02 55.66 11.80
CA LEU A 502 37.88 55.69 10.33
C LEU A 502 36.47 55.29 9.88
N ARG A 503 35.84 54.32 10.53
CA ARG A 503 34.46 53.90 10.20
C ARG A 503 33.44 54.97 10.54
N SER A 504 33.63 55.71 11.64
CA SER A 504 32.83 56.90 11.94
C SER A 504 33.06 58.00 10.90
N ALA A 505 34.30 58.25 10.47
CA ALA A 505 34.65 59.29 9.49
C ALA A 505 34.07 59.08 8.08
N ILE A 506 33.60 57.86 7.77
CA ILE A 506 32.89 57.59 6.51
C ILE A 506 31.56 58.36 6.48
N GLN A 507 30.86 58.46 7.62
CA GLN A 507 29.57 59.17 7.68
C GLN A 507 29.76 60.66 7.42
N ASP A 508 30.87 61.22 7.89
CA ASP A 508 31.18 62.65 7.77
C ASP A 508 31.97 62.98 6.48
N ASN A 509 32.17 62.01 5.57
CA ASN A 509 32.93 62.14 4.31
C ASN A 509 34.40 62.60 4.45
N MET A 510 34.97 62.64 5.65
CA MET A 510 36.34 63.11 5.90
C MET A 510 37.42 62.06 5.61
N PHE A 511 37.04 60.81 5.32
CA PHE A 511 37.96 59.71 5.03
C PHE A 511 38.91 59.95 3.84
N ARG A 512 38.54 60.81 2.88
CA ARG A 512 39.29 61.02 1.62
C ARG A 512 40.66 61.68 1.79
N LYS A 513 40.92 62.33 2.93
CA LYS A 513 42.16 63.06 3.21
C LYS A 513 43.07 62.34 4.20
N VAL A 514 42.69 61.12 4.61
CA VAL A 514 43.49 60.30 5.53
C VAL A 514 44.69 59.72 4.79
N ASN A 515 45.89 59.91 5.34
CA ASN A 515 47.05 59.17 4.90
C ASN A 515 46.95 57.72 5.39
N PRO A 516 46.85 56.72 4.51
CA PRO A 516 46.65 55.32 4.89
C PRO A 516 47.81 54.72 5.70
N SER A 517 48.99 55.35 5.69
CA SER A 517 50.14 54.90 6.49
C SER A 517 50.19 55.48 7.90
N SER A 518 49.39 56.52 8.20
CA SER A 518 49.42 57.19 9.51
C SER A 518 48.65 56.35 10.53
N LYS A 519 49.21 56.16 11.73
CA LYS A 519 48.61 55.41 12.84
C LYS A 519 47.81 56.30 13.79
N SER A 520 48.20 57.57 13.92
CA SER A 520 47.59 58.57 14.81
C SER A 520 46.39 59.28 14.19
N LEU A 521 46.28 59.30 12.85
CA LEU A 521 45.28 60.09 12.12
C LEU A 521 45.36 61.60 12.41
N ALA A 522 46.57 62.12 12.71
CA ALA A 522 46.78 63.51 13.11
C ALA A 522 46.22 64.56 12.12
N ALA A 523 46.30 64.30 10.81
CA ALA A 523 45.75 65.23 9.80
C ALA A 523 44.21 65.28 9.82
N LEU A 524 43.55 64.14 10.00
CA LEU A 524 42.09 64.06 10.15
C LEU A 524 41.64 64.79 11.42
N ARG A 525 42.47 64.73 12.47
CA ARG A 525 42.18 65.32 13.77
C ARG A 525 42.07 66.83 13.71
N GLU A 526 43.07 67.49 13.15
CA GLU A 526 43.07 68.95 13.01
C GLU A 526 41.84 69.46 12.24
N GLU A 527 41.39 68.71 11.24
CA GLU A 527 40.21 69.05 10.44
C GLU A 527 38.89 68.84 11.21
N VAL A 528 38.79 67.74 11.98
CA VAL A 528 37.62 67.47 12.85
C VAL A 528 37.52 68.52 13.97
N PHE A 529 38.64 68.98 14.53
CA PHE A 529 38.64 70.08 15.50
C PHE A 529 38.30 71.42 14.84
N ALA A 530 38.75 71.68 13.61
CA ALA A 530 38.41 72.89 12.86
C ALA A 530 36.91 72.96 12.51
N GLN A 531 36.30 71.85 12.10
CA GLN A 531 34.85 71.79 11.79
C GLN A 531 33.98 71.97 13.04
N ASN A 532 34.30 71.29 14.14
CA ASN A 532 33.57 71.44 15.40
C ASN A 532 33.64 72.87 15.99
N MET A 533 34.75 73.59 15.77
CA MET A 533 34.87 75.00 16.15
C MET A 533 33.99 75.93 15.27
N SER A 534 33.72 75.53 14.02
CA SER A 534 32.82 76.29 13.12
C SER A 534 31.34 76.04 13.39
N GLU A 535 30.94 74.82 13.79
CA GLU A 535 29.54 74.45 14.04
C GLU A 535 28.99 75.01 15.37
N ASN A 536 29.83 75.10 16.40
CA ASN A 536 29.44 75.69 17.71
C ASN A 536 29.12 77.19 17.64
N HIS A 537 29.57 77.93 16.61
CA HIS A 537 29.20 79.34 16.44
C HIS A 537 27.81 79.53 15.81
N THR A 538 27.22 78.50 15.20
CA THR A 538 25.94 78.56 14.47
C THR A 538 24.73 78.07 15.27
N GLU A 539 24.91 77.29 16.34
CA GLU A 539 23.79 76.68 17.10
C GLU A 539 23.22 77.54 18.25
N VAL A 540 23.83 78.69 18.58
CA VAL A 540 23.39 79.52 19.73
C VAL A 540 22.12 80.34 19.44
N GLU A 541 21.70 80.48 18.17
CA GLU A 541 20.71 81.51 17.82
C GLU A 541 19.23 81.11 17.78
N ASN A 542 18.81 79.84 17.92
CA ASN A 542 17.37 79.53 17.81
C ASN A 542 16.86 78.36 18.67
N THR A 543 16.21 78.69 19.79
CA THR A 543 15.00 78.06 20.36
C THR A 543 14.41 79.02 21.41
N PRO A 544 13.08 79.12 21.67
CA PRO A 544 12.16 77.97 21.86
C PRO A 544 10.68 78.19 21.43
N MET A 545 9.86 77.16 21.71
CA MET A 545 8.39 77.05 21.84
C MET A 545 7.80 76.02 20.89
N GLU A 546 6.82 75.20 21.25
CA GLU A 546 6.18 74.81 22.51
C GLU A 546 5.41 73.51 22.17
N VAL A 547 5.22 72.66 23.18
CA VAL A 547 4.46 71.42 23.10
C VAL A 547 3.03 71.71 23.55
N GLU A 548 2.02 71.42 22.73
CA GLU A 548 0.66 71.06 23.19
C GLU A 548 -0.04 70.17 22.15
N GLY A 549 -0.63 69.07 22.62
CA GLY A 549 -1.48 68.15 21.86
C GLY A 549 -1.25 66.68 22.17
#